data_AF-A0A969KB81-F1
#
_entry.id   AF-A0A969KB81-F1
#
_cell.length_a   1.000
_cell.length_b   1.000
_cell.length_c   1.000
_cell.angle_alpha   90.00
_cell.angle_beta   90.00
_cell.angle_gamma   90.00
#
_symmetry.space_group_name_H-M   'P 1'
#
loop_
_entity.id
_entity.type
_entity.pdbx_description
1 polymer ?
#
loop_
_entity_poly.entity_id
_entity_poly.type
_entity_poly.pdbx_seq_one_letter_code
_entity_poly.pdbx_strand_id
1 'polypeptide(L)'
;MMVYRSRSSKTTTWVVLTVWIIGIVFPLLVAGCGGSPSQGQENQQAPPQPPPQTQTPAMGNETTRPEPVVSVAFSERPRQTAPGVAPATLDALVAGNTAFAFDLYQVLRQQDGNLFYSPYSISAALAMTYAGARGPTANQMETTLHFSLPAEQVHAAFNALDLSLTSSNGNGSSAEDDQEPPTLPPEGSTTGQEEAGGGEFQLHTANSLWGQHGHPFLPAFLDLLSQHYGAGLRLVDFQQQPEAARLAINEWVSEQTQAKIEQLIPEGAIDRMTRLVLANAIYFKADWEHPFEAEDTYEDSFFLLNDETVMVDMMTQQEELRYAEGEGYQMVGLPYTGDAELVAFVPEKGRFGEVEARLNGALVQQATENLVPRQVDLTIPKFRFALSSKLKPLLAELGMTEAFSPEADFRGWTAAGG
;
A
#
# COMPACT_ATOMS: atom_id res chain seq x y z
N MET A 1 -14.14 -0.78 12.11
CA MET A 1 -12.87 -0.25 11.55
C MET A 1 -11.72 -0.69 12.43
N MET A 2 -10.57 -1.01 11.83
CA MET A 2 -9.36 -1.48 12.51
C MET A 2 -8.27 -0.42 12.35
N VAL A 3 -7.70 0.03 13.47
CA VAL A 3 -6.80 1.18 13.48
C VAL A 3 -5.53 0.85 14.28
N TYR A 4 -4.36 1.05 13.67
CA TYR A 4 -3.05 0.91 14.31
C TYR A 4 -2.71 2.14 15.15
N ARG A 5 -2.16 1.92 16.33
CA ARG A 5 -1.52 2.94 17.16
C ARG A 5 -0.18 2.43 17.68
N SER A 6 0.87 3.25 17.57
CA SER A 6 2.11 3.04 18.33
C SER A 6 1.91 3.43 19.81
N ARG A 7 2.33 2.55 20.73
CA ARG A 7 2.20 2.72 22.19
C ARG A 7 3.27 3.63 22.80
N SER A 8 4.41 3.82 22.15
CA SER A 8 5.55 4.59 22.69
C SER A 8 5.48 6.10 22.39
N SER A 9 4.60 6.54 21.49
CA SER A 9 4.45 7.94 21.13
C SER A 9 3.27 8.63 21.85
N LYS A 10 3.50 9.84 22.40
CA LYS A 10 2.42 10.72 22.87
C LYS A 10 1.55 11.25 21.72
N THR A 11 2.10 11.25 20.51
CA THR A 11 1.40 11.59 19.27
C THR A 11 0.91 10.30 18.62
N THR A 12 -0.39 10.13 18.47
CA THR A 12 -0.96 8.92 17.87
C THR A 12 -0.62 8.86 16.38
N THR A 13 0.35 8.02 16.01
CA THR A 13 0.64 7.70 14.60
C THR A 13 -0.27 6.59 14.13
N TRP A 14 -1.07 6.87 13.10
CA TRP A 14 -2.05 5.95 12.53
C TRP A 14 -1.49 5.24 11.29
N VAL A 15 -1.48 3.91 11.30
CA VAL A 15 -1.05 3.08 10.17
C VAL A 15 -2.09 1.99 9.92
N VAL A 16 -3.18 2.28 9.21
CA VAL A 16 -4.02 1.20 8.67
C VAL A 16 -3.21 0.49 7.57
N LEU A 17 -3.44 -0.80 7.27
CA LEU A 17 -2.48 -1.66 6.56
C LEU A 17 -3.09 -2.44 5.38
N THR A 18 -3.03 -1.97 4.14
CA THR A 18 -2.89 -2.83 2.94
C THR A 18 -2.02 -2.21 1.87
N VAL A 19 -1.62 -3.07 0.92
CA VAL A 19 -0.87 -2.77 -0.30
C VAL A 19 -1.74 -2.05 -1.33
N TRP A 20 -1.19 -1.00 -1.94
CA TRP A 20 -1.91 -0.17 -2.92
C TRP A 20 -1.13 0.04 -4.22
N ILE A 21 -1.92 0.15 -5.29
CA ILE A 21 -1.49 0.42 -6.66
C ILE A 21 -1.37 1.94 -6.85
N ILE A 22 -0.20 2.43 -7.25
CA ILE A 22 -0.05 3.74 -7.91
C ILE A 22 0.58 3.52 -9.30
N GLY A 23 -0.25 3.07 -10.24
CA GLY A 23 0.06 3.18 -11.65
C GLY A 23 -0.29 4.59 -12.13
N ILE A 24 0.63 5.55 -12.00
CA ILE A 24 0.46 6.84 -12.69
C ILE A 24 0.88 6.66 -14.14
N VAL A 25 -0.07 6.26 -14.97
CA VAL A 25 0.10 6.27 -16.43
C VAL A 25 -0.05 7.71 -16.90
N PHE A 26 1.03 8.32 -17.39
CA PHE A 26 1.03 9.59 -18.13
C PHE A 26 0.90 9.31 -19.62
N PRO A 27 -0.31 9.36 -20.22
CA PRO A 27 -0.44 9.31 -21.66
C PRO A 27 -0.05 10.68 -22.24
N LEU A 28 1.19 10.81 -22.73
CA LEU A 28 1.59 11.97 -23.53
C LEU A 28 1.02 11.83 -24.94
N LEU A 29 -0.08 12.52 -25.24
CA LEU A 29 -0.61 12.62 -26.61
C LEU A 29 0.12 13.74 -27.35
N VAL A 30 1.08 13.37 -28.20
CA VAL A 30 1.55 14.26 -29.27
C VAL A 30 0.46 14.30 -30.34
N ALA A 31 -0.20 15.45 -30.47
CA ALA A 31 -1.15 15.70 -31.55
C ALA A 31 -0.43 15.68 -32.91
N GLY A 32 -0.51 14.55 -33.61
CA GLY A 32 -0.15 14.42 -35.03
C GLY A 32 -1.41 14.34 -35.88
N CYS A 33 -1.71 15.42 -36.60
CA CYS A 33 -2.75 15.45 -37.62
C CYS A 33 -2.44 14.48 -38.77
N GLY A 34 -3.43 13.69 -39.20
CA GLY A 34 -3.46 13.18 -40.58
C GLY A 34 -4.16 11.85 -40.79
N GLY A 35 -5.33 11.89 -41.42
CA GLY A 35 -5.74 10.88 -42.41
C GLY A 35 -6.77 9.83 -41.98
N SER A 36 -7.99 10.01 -42.46
CA SER A 36 -8.99 8.95 -42.73
C SER A 36 -9.53 9.21 -44.15
N PRO A 37 -10.27 8.31 -44.83
CA PRO A 37 -10.63 6.91 -44.49
C PRO A 37 -10.50 5.92 -45.68
N SER A 38 -10.75 4.63 -45.46
CA SER A 38 -11.37 3.76 -46.47
C SER A 38 -12.14 2.58 -45.87
N GLN A 39 -13.36 2.38 -46.37
CA GLN A 39 -14.38 1.38 -46.00
C GLN A 39 -14.15 0.00 -46.65
N GLY A 40 -14.87 -1.02 -46.11
CA GLY A 40 -15.21 -2.30 -46.74
C GLY A 40 -14.50 -3.49 -46.08
N GLN A 41 -15.09 -4.64 -45.74
CA GLN A 41 -16.38 -5.25 -46.06
C GLN A 41 -16.78 -6.24 -44.98
N GLU A 42 -18.09 -6.48 -44.94
CA GLU A 42 -18.83 -7.44 -44.13
C GLU A 42 -18.71 -8.88 -44.70
N ASN A 43 -18.90 -9.86 -43.80
CA ASN A 43 -19.47 -11.20 -44.01
C ASN A 43 -18.57 -12.36 -44.48
N GLN A 44 -18.34 -13.36 -43.60
CA GLN A 44 -19.03 -14.67 -43.65
C GLN A 44 -18.46 -15.68 -42.62
N GLN A 45 -19.39 -16.31 -41.91
CA GLN A 45 -19.19 -17.29 -40.85
C GLN A 45 -19.16 -18.71 -41.43
N ALA A 46 -18.14 -19.50 -41.11
CA ALA A 46 -17.98 -20.90 -41.51
C ALA A 46 -18.11 -21.84 -40.28
N PRO A 47 -18.61 -23.08 -40.46
CA PRO A 47 -19.05 -23.96 -39.37
C PRO A 47 -17.88 -24.59 -38.58
N PRO A 48 -18.14 -25.07 -37.34
CA PRO A 48 -17.09 -25.46 -36.39
C PRO A 48 -16.41 -26.78 -36.80
N GLN A 49 -15.07 -26.80 -36.77
CA GLN A 49 -14.28 -28.02 -36.92
C GLN A 49 -14.10 -28.73 -35.57
N PRO A 50 -14.08 -30.08 -35.55
CA PRO A 50 -13.89 -30.85 -34.33
C PRO A 50 -12.46 -30.72 -33.77
N PRO A 51 -12.26 -30.93 -32.45
CA PRO A 51 -10.99 -30.69 -31.79
C PRO A 51 -9.89 -31.63 -32.33
N PRO A 52 -8.66 -31.13 -32.60
CA PRO A 52 -7.54 -31.99 -32.93
C PRO A 52 -7.16 -32.87 -31.73
N GLN A 53 -6.97 -34.15 -32.01
CA GLN A 53 -6.51 -35.16 -31.07
C GLN A 53 -5.08 -34.86 -30.57
N THR A 54 -4.86 -35.08 -29.28
CA THR A 54 -3.59 -34.99 -28.58
C THR A 54 -2.53 -35.84 -29.25
N GLN A 55 -1.54 -35.18 -29.85
CA GLN A 55 -0.26 -35.79 -30.21
C GLN A 55 0.83 -35.03 -29.44
N THR A 56 1.53 -35.74 -28.56
CA THR A 56 2.69 -35.26 -27.82
C THR A 56 3.82 -34.94 -28.79
N PRO A 57 4.32 -33.69 -28.89
CA PRO A 57 5.56 -33.39 -29.57
C PRO A 57 6.72 -33.45 -28.58
N ALA A 58 7.81 -34.05 -29.05
CA ALA A 58 9.07 -34.25 -28.36
C ALA A 58 9.74 -32.95 -27.86
N MET A 59 10.57 -33.09 -26.83
CA MET A 59 11.46 -32.06 -26.29
C MET A 59 12.16 -31.26 -27.40
N GLY A 60 11.87 -29.96 -27.46
CA GLY A 60 12.48 -29.01 -28.38
C GLY A 60 12.32 -27.58 -27.86
N ASN A 61 13.45 -27.02 -27.41
CA ASN A 61 13.71 -25.64 -27.00
C ASN A 61 12.76 -25.02 -25.97
N GLU A 62 13.24 -24.93 -24.73
CA GLU A 62 12.89 -23.84 -23.82
C GLU A 62 12.95 -22.53 -24.61
N THR A 63 11.78 -21.97 -24.89
CA THR A 63 11.68 -20.56 -25.27
C THR A 63 12.10 -19.81 -24.02
N THR A 64 13.35 -19.33 -24.00
CA THR A 64 13.83 -18.41 -22.99
C THR A 64 12.84 -17.25 -22.95
N ARG A 65 12.05 -17.17 -21.87
CA ARG A 65 11.30 -15.96 -21.54
C ARG A 65 12.35 -14.83 -21.54
N PRO A 66 12.22 -13.78 -22.36
CA PRO A 66 13.20 -12.70 -22.34
C PRO A 66 13.22 -12.17 -20.91
N GLU A 67 14.36 -12.34 -20.23
CA GLU A 67 14.50 -11.78 -18.89
C GLU A 67 14.36 -10.26 -19.00
N PRO A 68 13.48 -9.66 -18.18
CA PRO A 68 13.35 -8.22 -18.20
C PRO A 68 14.70 -7.61 -17.84
N VAL A 69 15.23 -6.72 -18.68
CA VAL A 69 16.39 -5.90 -18.32
C VAL A 69 15.93 -4.92 -17.24
N VAL A 70 16.03 -5.33 -15.98
CA VAL A 70 15.84 -4.46 -14.82
C VAL A 70 17.20 -3.92 -14.43
N SER A 71 17.50 -2.68 -14.82
CA SER A 71 18.65 -1.95 -14.25
C SER A 71 18.16 -1.04 -13.12
N VAL A 72 19.04 -0.63 -12.21
CA VAL A 72 18.68 0.31 -11.15
C VAL A 72 19.46 1.60 -11.36
N ALA A 73 18.75 2.70 -11.55
CA ALA A 73 19.31 4.03 -11.42
C ALA A 73 19.29 4.40 -9.93
N PHE A 74 20.48 4.49 -9.34
CA PHE A 74 20.66 4.76 -7.92
C PHE A 74 21.59 5.95 -7.71
N SER A 75 21.47 6.63 -6.58
CA SER A 75 22.42 7.66 -6.15
C SER A 75 23.41 7.06 -5.16
N GLU A 76 24.70 7.36 -5.32
CA GLU A 76 25.76 6.95 -4.37
C GLU A 76 25.60 7.57 -2.95
N ARG A 77 24.64 8.49 -2.76
CA ARG A 77 24.37 9.09 -1.45
C ARG A 77 23.61 8.09 -0.57
N PRO A 78 24.11 7.76 0.63
CA PRO A 78 23.41 6.82 1.51
C PRO A 78 22.11 7.44 2.07
N ARG A 79 21.18 6.56 2.45
CA ARG A 79 19.99 6.93 3.21
C ARG A 79 20.39 7.65 4.50
N GLN A 80 19.69 8.73 4.83
CA GLN A 80 19.87 9.41 6.11
C GLN A 80 19.16 8.60 7.20
N THR A 81 19.93 7.98 8.10
CA THR A 81 19.38 7.18 9.22
C THR A 81 19.00 8.02 10.44
N ALA A 82 19.35 9.31 10.45
CA ALA A 82 19.00 10.27 11.49
C ALA A 82 18.69 11.64 10.87
N PRO A 83 17.52 11.83 10.23
CA PRO A 83 17.21 13.04 9.44
C PRO A 83 17.02 14.32 10.28
N GLY A 84 17.19 14.27 11.62
CA GLY A 84 17.18 15.46 12.48
C GLY A 84 15.88 16.26 12.49
N VAL A 85 14.75 15.58 12.22
CA VAL A 85 13.43 16.21 12.12
C VAL A 85 12.94 16.62 13.50
N ALA A 86 12.46 17.86 13.62
CA ALA A 86 11.88 18.36 14.87
C ALA A 86 10.58 17.59 15.21
N PRO A 87 10.28 17.33 16.50
CA PRO A 87 9.06 16.62 16.89
C PRO A 87 7.79 17.25 16.31
N ALA A 88 7.67 18.58 16.32
CA ALA A 88 6.51 19.28 15.75
C ALA A 88 6.35 19.06 14.23
N THR A 89 7.44 18.89 13.50
CA THR A 89 7.41 18.58 12.06
C THR A 89 6.90 17.16 11.83
N LEU A 90 7.35 16.20 12.64
CA LEU A 90 6.86 14.83 12.60
C LEU A 90 5.37 14.77 12.98
N ASP A 91 4.96 15.47 14.03
CA ASP A 91 3.56 15.55 14.47
C ASP A 91 2.65 16.13 13.37
N ALA A 92 3.10 17.18 12.67
CA ALA A 92 2.37 17.77 11.55
C ALA A 92 2.23 16.81 10.36
N LEU A 93 3.27 16.04 10.04
CA LEU A 93 3.18 15.00 9.00
C LEU A 93 2.19 13.91 9.40
N VAL A 94 2.26 13.44 10.65
CA VAL A 94 1.34 12.41 11.17
C VAL A 94 -0.09 12.92 11.12
N ALA A 95 -0.36 14.16 11.54
CA ALA A 95 -1.68 14.77 11.47
C ALA A 95 -2.18 14.85 10.01
N GLY A 96 -1.33 15.25 9.07
CA GLY A 96 -1.66 15.27 7.64
C GLY A 96 -2.02 13.88 7.10
N ASN A 97 -1.17 12.88 7.35
CA ASN A 97 -1.44 11.49 6.96
C ASN A 97 -2.75 10.95 7.57
N THR A 98 -3.09 11.38 8.79
CA THR A 98 -4.36 11.03 9.45
C THR A 98 -5.54 11.66 8.75
N ALA A 99 -5.46 12.96 8.45
CA ALA A 99 -6.53 13.66 7.75
C ALA A 99 -6.77 13.04 6.37
N PHE A 100 -5.70 12.81 5.60
CA PHE A 100 -5.77 12.12 4.31
C PHE A 100 -6.39 10.72 4.44
N ALA A 101 -6.05 9.96 5.49
CA ALA A 101 -6.63 8.64 5.72
C ALA A 101 -8.16 8.68 5.76
N PHE A 102 -8.71 9.60 6.56
CA PHE A 102 -10.15 9.69 6.74
C PHE A 102 -10.86 10.32 5.55
N ASP A 103 -10.25 11.28 4.85
CA ASP A 103 -10.80 11.78 3.59
C ASP A 103 -10.89 10.66 2.55
N LEU A 104 -9.83 9.85 2.42
CA LEU A 104 -9.82 8.68 1.56
C LEU A 104 -10.84 7.61 2.00
N TYR A 105 -11.02 7.40 3.31
CA TYR A 105 -12.05 6.50 3.83
C TYR A 105 -13.45 6.94 3.39
N GLN A 106 -13.76 8.24 3.47
CA GLN A 106 -15.10 8.75 3.15
C GLN A 106 -15.47 8.58 1.67
N VAL A 107 -14.49 8.55 0.76
CA VAL A 107 -14.75 8.18 -0.65
C VAL A 107 -14.75 6.67 -0.85
N LEU A 108 -13.91 5.91 -0.15
CA LEU A 108 -13.87 4.45 -0.23
C LEU A 108 -15.15 3.77 0.27
N ARG A 109 -15.76 4.27 1.35
CA ARG A 109 -16.99 3.71 1.94
C ARG A 109 -18.22 3.74 1.05
N GLN A 110 -18.15 4.45 -0.08
CA GLN A 110 -19.20 4.46 -1.07
C GLN A 110 -19.16 3.20 -1.97
N GLN A 111 -18.09 2.41 -1.89
CA GLN A 111 -17.96 1.13 -2.57
C GLN A 111 -18.62 0.02 -1.76
N ASP A 112 -19.19 -0.97 -2.46
CA ASP A 112 -19.82 -2.12 -1.82
C ASP A 112 -18.76 -3.07 -1.21
N GLY A 113 -19.08 -3.62 -0.03
CA GLY A 113 -18.32 -4.69 0.60
C GLY A 113 -17.37 -4.23 1.72
N ASN A 114 -16.48 -5.13 2.11
CA ASN A 114 -15.48 -4.87 3.15
C ASN A 114 -14.40 -3.91 2.65
N LEU A 115 -13.82 -3.13 3.55
CA LEU A 115 -12.78 -2.13 3.24
C LEU A 115 -11.56 -2.32 4.12
N PHE A 116 -10.38 -2.28 3.50
CA PHE A 116 -9.10 -2.36 4.19
C PHE A 116 -8.04 -1.69 3.32
N TYR A 117 -7.39 -0.65 3.85
CA TYR A 117 -6.46 0.20 3.11
C TYR A 117 -5.26 0.63 3.97
N SER A 118 -4.10 0.95 3.38
CA SER A 118 -3.02 1.64 4.11
C SER A 118 -2.87 3.10 3.69
N PRO A 119 -3.35 4.06 4.50
CA PRO A 119 -3.19 5.47 4.20
C PRO A 119 -1.72 5.89 4.23
N TYR A 120 -0.93 5.39 5.19
CA TYR A 120 0.48 5.71 5.29
C TYR A 120 1.24 5.24 4.04
N SER A 121 1.03 3.99 3.63
CA SER A 121 1.69 3.42 2.46
C SER A 121 1.35 4.20 1.18
N ILE A 122 0.06 4.53 0.98
CA ILE A 122 -0.39 5.37 -0.14
C ILE A 122 0.29 6.75 -0.09
N SER A 123 0.28 7.40 1.07
CA SER A 123 0.82 8.74 1.26
C SER A 123 2.33 8.80 1.05
N ALA A 124 3.08 7.84 1.61
CA ALA A 124 4.53 7.73 1.45
C ALA A 124 4.93 7.51 -0.01
N ALA A 125 4.18 6.66 -0.70
CA ALA A 125 4.36 6.41 -2.11
C ALA A 125 4.09 7.69 -2.92
N LEU A 126 2.95 8.36 -2.71
CA LEU A 126 2.61 9.61 -3.39
C LEU A 126 3.57 10.75 -3.03
N ALA A 127 4.18 10.74 -1.85
CA ALA A 127 5.21 11.69 -1.48
C ALA A 127 6.45 11.58 -2.39
N MET A 128 6.89 10.36 -2.75
CA MET A 128 7.99 10.20 -3.70
C MET A 128 7.63 10.77 -5.08
N THR A 129 6.37 10.67 -5.50
CA THR A 129 5.93 11.31 -6.74
C THR A 129 5.85 12.84 -6.60
N TYR A 130 5.38 13.34 -5.46
CA TYR A 130 5.31 14.77 -5.18
C TYR A 130 6.67 15.48 -5.28
N ALA A 131 7.79 14.79 -4.98
CA ALA A 131 9.14 15.33 -5.14
C ALA A 131 9.41 15.96 -6.53
N GLY A 132 8.79 15.41 -7.58
CA GLY A 132 8.90 15.93 -8.95
C GLY A 132 7.79 16.87 -9.38
N ALA A 133 6.69 16.94 -8.63
CA ALA A 133 5.52 17.72 -8.98
C ALA A 133 5.84 19.22 -8.90
N ARG A 134 5.27 20.02 -9.80
CA ARG A 134 5.38 21.48 -9.81
C ARG A 134 4.03 22.12 -10.09
N GLY A 135 3.92 23.42 -9.81
CA GLY A 135 2.75 24.22 -10.17
C GLY A 135 1.41 23.65 -9.68
N PRO A 136 0.36 23.66 -10.51
CA PRO A 136 -0.96 23.13 -10.13
C PRO A 136 -0.94 21.67 -9.68
N THR A 137 -0.09 20.83 -10.29
CA THR A 137 0.07 19.43 -9.91
C THR A 137 0.57 19.30 -8.48
N ALA A 138 1.63 20.01 -8.11
CA ALA A 138 2.14 20.03 -6.73
C ALA A 138 1.09 20.53 -5.74
N ASN A 139 0.43 21.65 -6.05
CA ASN A 139 -0.56 22.26 -5.16
C ASN A 139 -1.75 21.33 -4.86
N GLN A 140 -2.23 20.60 -5.86
CA GLN A 140 -3.33 19.64 -5.68
C GLN A 140 -2.88 18.42 -4.87
N MET A 141 -1.66 17.92 -5.10
CA MET A 141 -1.10 16.84 -4.28
C MET A 141 -0.94 17.27 -2.83
N GLU A 142 -0.38 18.45 -2.56
CA GLU A 142 -0.23 19.00 -1.20
C GLU A 142 -1.57 19.12 -0.48
N THR A 143 -2.58 19.66 -1.16
CA THR A 143 -3.92 19.84 -0.61
C THR A 143 -4.58 18.49 -0.32
N THR A 144 -4.55 17.57 -1.28
CA THR A 144 -5.22 16.26 -1.17
C THR A 144 -4.55 15.37 -0.12
N LEU A 145 -3.23 15.40 -0.04
CA LEU A 145 -2.43 14.56 0.88
C LEU A 145 -2.20 15.23 2.24
N HIS A 146 -2.75 16.44 2.44
CA HIS A 146 -2.58 17.25 3.65
C HIS A 146 -1.11 17.51 4.00
N PHE A 147 -0.27 17.75 3.00
CA PHE A 147 1.12 18.15 3.20
C PHE A 147 1.18 19.63 3.61
N SER A 148 1.09 19.87 4.92
CA SER A 148 1.16 21.21 5.52
C SER A 148 2.59 21.72 5.78
N LEU A 149 3.58 20.85 5.58
CA LEU A 149 4.99 21.18 5.74
C LEU A 149 5.56 21.86 4.49
N PRO A 150 6.61 22.67 4.62
CA PRO A 150 7.40 23.09 3.46
C PRO A 150 7.90 21.86 2.68
N ALA A 151 7.90 21.95 1.35
CA ALA A 151 8.22 20.82 0.46
C ALA A 151 9.56 20.14 0.81
N GLU A 152 10.56 20.91 1.20
CA GLU A 152 11.89 20.41 1.59
C GLU A 152 11.88 19.59 2.89
N GLN A 153 10.88 19.78 3.75
CA GLN A 153 10.75 19.05 5.01
C GLN A 153 9.87 17.81 4.90
N VAL A 154 8.98 17.74 3.90
CA VAL A 154 8.05 16.60 3.72
C VAL A 154 8.81 15.28 3.64
N HIS A 155 9.81 15.18 2.76
CA HIS A 155 10.56 13.93 2.56
C HIS A 155 11.42 13.54 3.78
N ALA A 156 12.04 14.52 4.43
CA ALA A 156 12.79 14.27 5.67
C ALA A 156 11.87 13.76 6.78
N ALA A 157 10.66 14.33 6.91
CA ALA A 157 9.66 13.88 7.87
C ALA A 157 9.15 12.46 7.55
N PHE A 158 8.92 12.13 6.27
CA PHE A 158 8.57 10.76 5.87
C PHE A 158 9.67 9.77 6.21
N ASN A 159 10.93 10.14 5.98
CA ASN A 159 12.08 9.31 6.36
C ASN A 159 12.11 9.06 7.87
N ALA A 160 11.96 10.12 8.68
CA ALA A 160 11.93 10.00 10.13
C ALA A 160 10.80 9.09 10.61
N LEU A 161 9.61 9.22 10.00
CA LEU A 161 8.45 8.40 10.31
C LEU A 161 8.68 6.93 9.93
N ASP A 162 9.17 6.64 8.72
CA ASP A 162 9.48 5.28 8.28
C ASP A 162 10.52 4.60 9.18
N LEU A 163 11.60 5.30 9.54
CA LEU A 163 12.61 4.82 10.48
C LEU A 163 12.00 4.54 11.86
N SER A 164 11.08 5.38 12.34
CA SER A 164 10.41 5.15 13.63
C SER A 164 9.50 3.92 13.62
N LEU A 165 8.82 3.66 12.50
CA LEU A 165 7.90 2.52 12.35
C LEU A 165 8.66 1.20 12.21
N THR A 166 9.75 1.20 11.45
CA THR A 166 10.59 0.01 11.23
C THR A 166 11.48 -0.32 12.43
N SER A 167 11.91 0.68 13.21
CA SER A 167 12.63 0.46 14.48
C SER A 167 11.79 -0.24 15.54
N SER A 168 10.46 -0.25 15.39
CA SER A 168 9.55 -0.99 16.28
C SER A 168 9.54 -2.50 16.02
N ASN A 169 10.15 -2.99 14.92
CA ASN A 169 10.41 -4.42 14.72
C ASN A 169 11.39 -4.88 15.80
N GLY A 170 10.92 -5.68 16.76
CA GLY A 170 11.70 -6.01 17.95
C GLY A 170 13.08 -6.56 17.60
N ASN A 171 14.15 -5.83 17.95
CA ASN A 171 15.59 -6.19 18.00
C ASN A 171 16.16 -7.28 17.05
N GLY A 172 15.56 -7.52 15.87
CA GLY A 172 15.80 -8.74 15.10
C GLY A 172 16.16 -8.57 13.62
N SER A 173 16.02 -7.37 13.03
CA SER A 173 16.50 -7.14 11.66
C SER A 173 17.04 -5.72 11.53
N SER A 174 18.37 -5.59 11.55
CA SER A 174 19.02 -4.39 11.04
C SER A 174 18.67 -4.23 9.55
N ALA A 175 18.31 -3.00 9.18
CA ALA A 175 18.07 -2.57 7.80
C ALA A 175 19.39 -2.49 7.00
N GLU A 176 20.18 -3.57 7.00
CA GLU A 176 21.48 -3.65 6.33
C GLU A 176 21.46 -4.43 5.01
N ASP A 177 20.36 -5.09 4.64
CA ASP A 177 20.30 -5.97 3.46
C ASP A 177 19.99 -5.28 2.11
N ASP A 178 19.78 -3.95 2.08
CA ASP A 178 19.51 -3.23 0.81
C ASP A 178 20.79 -2.85 0.03
N GLN A 179 21.99 -3.30 0.44
CA GLN A 179 23.26 -2.92 -0.21
C GLN A 179 24.02 -4.02 -0.97
N GLU A 180 23.50 -5.24 -1.11
CA GLU A 180 24.14 -6.28 -1.96
C GLU A 180 23.26 -6.75 -3.13
N PRO A 181 23.86 -7.07 -4.30
CA PRO A 181 23.14 -7.69 -5.40
C PRO A 181 22.66 -9.10 -4.99
N PRO A 182 21.46 -9.53 -5.41
CA PRO A 182 20.87 -10.79 -4.95
C PRO A 182 21.75 -11.96 -5.37
N THR A 183 22.28 -12.70 -4.39
CA THR A 183 22.87 -14.01 -4.61
C THR A 183 21.77 -15.06 -4.41
N LEU A 184 21.57 -15.91 -5.42
CA LEU A 184 20.61 -17.01 -5.38
C LEU A 184 20.90 -17.93 -4.18
N PRO A 185 19.89 -18.36 -3.41
CA PRO A 185 20.09 -19.36 -2.37
C PRO A 185 20.52 -20.70 -3.01
N PRO A 186 21.40 -21.47 -2.38
CA PRO A 186 21.79 -22.79 -2.89
C PRO A 186 20.58 -23.73 -2.87
N GLU A 187 20.33 -24.40 -3.99
CA GLU A 187 19.28 -25.39 -4.14
C GLU A 187 19.52 -26.58 -3.19
N GLY A 188 18.52 -26.85 -2.34
CA GLY A 188 18.36 -28.15 -1.68
C GLY A 188 18.40 -28.14 -0.15
N SER A 189 17.25 -27.87 0.48
CA SER A 189 16.88 -28.51 1.75
C SER A 189 15.36 -28.48 1.95
N THR A 190 14.72 -29.58 1.58
CA THR A 190 13.33 -29.87 1.91
C THR A 190 13.24 -30.33 3.37
N THR A 191 12.84 -29.45 4.28
CA THR A 191 12.16 -29.84 5.51
C THR A 191 11.20 -28.74 5.92
N GLY A 192 9.91 -28.97 5.67
CA GLY A 192 8.85 -28.21 6.30
C GLY A 192 8.87 -28.49 7.81
N GLN A 193 9.26 -27.49 8.57
CA GLN A 193 8.93 -27.36 9.97
C GLN A 193 8.25 -26.01 10.12
N GLU A 194 6.94 -26.05 10.40
CA GLU A 194 6.23 -24.92 10.96
C GLU A 194 6.90 -24.60 12.30
N GLU A 195 7.73 -23.57 12.32
CA GLU A 195 8.30 -23.06 13.56
C GLU A 195 7.18 -22.40 14.37
N ALA A 196 6.77 -23.09 15.43
CA ALA A 196 6.17 -22.46 16.59
C ALA A 196 7.25 -21.64 17.31
N GLY A 197 7.45 -20.39 16.87
CA GLY A 197 8.38 -19.43 17.45
C GLY A 197 7.63 -18.16 17.85
N GLY A 198 7.64 -17.82 19.14
CA GLY A 198 6.82 -16.75 19.70
C GLY A 198 7.36 -15.33 19.52
N GLY A 199 6.46 -14.36 19.74
CA GLY A 199 6.79 -12.99 20.15
C GLY A 199 7.17 -12.05 19.01
N GLU A 200 6.66 -12.28 17.80
CA GLU A 200 7.22 -11.63 16.61
C GLU A 200 6.32 -10.50 16.08
N PHE A 201 6.76 -9.26 16.28
CA PHE A 201 6.21 -8.09 15.59
C PHE A 201 7.06 -7.77 14.36
N GLN A 202 6.45 -7.88 13.18
CA GLN A 202 7.05 -7.52 11.90
C GLN A 202 6.15 -6.50 11.17
N LEU A 203 6.70 -5.31 10.96
CA LEU A 203 6.20 -4.31 10.02
C LEU A 203 7.27 -4.07 8.95
N HIS A 204 6.97 -4.47 7.73
CA HIS A 204 7.85 -4.27 6.59
C HIS A 204 7.17 -3.36 5.56
N THR A 205 7.82 -2.24 5.24
CA THR A 205 7.37 -1.26 4.24
C THR A 205 8.34 -1.26 3.08
N ALA A 206 7.86 -1.62 1.89
CA ALA A 206 8.65 -1.63 0.67
C ALA A 206 8.06 -0.66 -0.36
N ASN A 207 8.88 0.30 -0.75
CA ASN A 207 8.53 1.35 -1.70
C ASN A 207 9.45 1.26 -2.91
N SER A 208 8.89 1.19 -4.11
CA SER A 208 9.70 1.17 -5.33
C SER A 208 9.10 2.00 -6.45
N LEU A 209 9.96 2.81 -7.07
CA LEU A 209 9.66 3.51 -8.30
C LEU A 209 10.29 2.77 -9.47
N TRP A 210 9.52 2.68 -10.55
CA TRP A 210 9.88 2.01 -11.78
C TRP A 210 9.76 2.99 -12.95
N GLY A 211 10.88 3.39 -13.54
CA GLY A 211 10.95 4.35 -14.64
C GLY A 211 11.20 3.68 -15.99
N GLN A 212 10.86 4.38 -17.07
CA GLN A 212 11.22 3.96 -18.42
C GLN A 212 12.74 3.94 -18.61
N HIS A 213 13.27 2.79 -19.03
CA HIS A 213 14.66 2.66 -19.44
C HIS A 213 15.00 3.61 -20.60
N GLY A 214 16.16 4.25 -20.52
CA GLY A 214 16.63 5.24 -21.50
C GLY A 214 16.03 6.64 -21.33
N HIS A 215 15.11 6.85 -20.38
CA HIS A 215 14.60 8.18 -20.05
C HIS A 215 15.52 8.87 -19.03
N PRO A 216 15.94 10.14 -19.24
CA PRO A 216 16.88 10.81 -18.34
C PRO A 216 16.19 11.35 -17.08
N PHE A 217 16.55 10.78 -15.93
CA PHE A 217 16.13 11.25 -14.61
C PHE A 217 17.14 12.22 -14.00
N LEU A 218 16.66 13.22 -13.27
CA LEU A 218 17.49 14.25 -12.66
C LEU A 218 18.29 13.67 -11.49
N PRO A 219 19.61 13.96 -11.39
CA PRO A 219 20.42 13.50 -10.25
C PRO A 219 19.85 13.94 -8.89
N ALA A 220 19.30 15.15 -8.81
CA ALA A 220 18.67 15.66 -7.59
C ALA A 220 17.45 14.83 -7.15
N PHE A 221 16.71 14.24 -8.10
CA PHE A 221 15.59 13.36 -7.79
C PHE A 221 16.08 12.01 -7.26
N LEU A 222 17.11 11.42 -7.89
CA LEU A 222 17.72 10.18 -7.42
C LEU A 222 18.37 10.34 -6.03
N ASP A 223 19.03 11.49 -5.79
CA ASP A 223 19.58 11.85 -4.47
C ASP A 223 18.48 11.88 -3.41
N LEU A 224 17.33 12.50 -3.71
CA LEU A 224 16.19 12.60 -2.79
C LEU A 224 15.61 11.22 -2.46
N LEU A 225 15.39 10.37 -3.48
CA LEU A 225 14.89 9.01 -3.27
C LEU A 225 15.83 8.20 -2.38
N SER A 226 17.14 8.24 -2.67
CA SER A 226 18.12 7.51 -1.87
C SER A 226 18.20 8.03 -0.43
N GLN A 227 18.34 9.35 -0.27
CA GLN A 227 18.56 9.96 1.05
C GLN A 227 17.36 9.85 1.99
N HIS A 228 16.13 9.91 1.47
CA HIS A 228 14.92 9.96 2.30
C HIS A 228 14.10 8.67 2.30
N TYR A 229 14.21 7.86 1.26
CA TYR A 229 13.41 6.64 1.13
C TYR A 229 14.25 5.37 1.10
N GLY A 230 15.59 5.48 1.02
CA GLY A 230 16.46 4.32 0.78
C GLY A 230 16.21 3.66 -0.57
N ALA A 231 15.55 4.38 -1.49
CA ALA A 231 15.04 3.80 -2.71
C ALA A 231 15.84 4.28 -3.93
N GLY A 232 16.06 3.36 -4.86
CA GLY A 232 16.45 3.68 -6.23
C GLY A 232 15.26 3.81 -7.16
N LEU A 233 15.57 4.13 -8.41
CA LEU A 233 14.64 4.04 -9.52
C LEU A 233 14.97 2.80 -10.35
N ARG A 234 14.12 1.79 -10.31
CA ARG A 234 14.25 0.60 -11.16
C ARG A 234 13.88 0.99 -12.59
N LEU A 235 14.68 0.64 -13.58
CA LEU A 235 14.47 0.98 -14.97
C LEU A 235 14.02 -0.25 -15.75
N VAL A 236 12.88 -0.14 -16.40
CA VAL A 236 12.27 -1.17 -17.24
C VAL A 236 11.81 -0.57 -18.55
N ASP A 237 11.73 -1.39 -19.61
CA ASP A 237 11.32 -0.92 -20.92
C ASP A 237 9.79 -1.05 -21.12
N PHE A 238 9.03 -0.08 -20.63
CA PHE A 238 7.58 -0.03 -20.84
C PHE A 238 7.23 0.15 -22.33
N GLN A 239 8.03 0.91 -23.08
CA GLN A 239 7.74 1.23 -24.49
C GLN A 239 7.79 0.01 -25.40
N GLN A 240 8.81 -0.84 -25.25
CA GLN A 240 8.99 -2.01 -26.11
C GLN A 240 8.50 -3.30 -25.45
N GLN A 241 8.57 -3.40 -24.11
CA GLN A 241 8.32 -4.64 -23.36
C GLN A 241 7.39 -4.42 -22.14
N PRO A 242 6.18 -3.86 -22.33
CA PRO A 242 5.27 -3.52 -21.21
C PRO A 242 4.86 -4.74 -20.37
N GLU A 243 4.68 -5.91 -21.00
CA GLU A 243 4.30 -7.12 -20.28
C GLU A 243 5.46 -7.69 -19.45
N ALA A 244 6.69 -7.64 -19.96
CA ALA A 244 7.87 -8.03 -19.19
C ALA A 244 8.08 -7.08 -17.99
N ALA A 245 7.87 -5.77 -18.19
CA ALA A 245 7.90 -4.79 -17.12
C ALA A 245 6.82 -5.06 -16.05
N ARG A 246 5.58 -5.39 -16.47
CA ARG A 246 4.50 -5.78 -15.55
C ARG A 246 4.87 -7.00 -14.70
N LEU A 247 5.42 -8.03 -15.32
CA LEU A 247 5.84 -9.25 -14.62
C LEU A 247 6.97 -8.95 -13.62
N ALA A 248 7.98 -8.16 -14.00
CA ALA A 248 9.08 -7.77 -13.10
C ALA A 248 8.57 -7.01 -11.87
N ILE A 249 7.61 -6.10 -12.04
CA ILE A 249 7.02 -5.36 -10.92
C ILE A 249 6.24 -6.30 -10.00
N ASN A 250 5.44 -7.22 -10.55
CA ASN A 250 4.69 -8.19 -9.76
C ASN A 250 5.59 -9.17 -9.01
N GLU A 251 6.67 -9.64 -9.63
CA GLU A 251 7.68 -10.49 -9.00
C GLU A 251 8.32 -9.78 -7.81
N TRP A 252 8.78 -8.54 -7.99
CA TRP A 252 9.30 -7.73 -6.89
C TRP A 252 8.28 -7.57 -5.76
N VAL A 253 7.03 -7.23 -6.06
CA VAL A 253 5.99 -7.11 -5.01
C VAL A 253 5.75 -8.44 -4.28
N SER A 254 5.76 -9.55 -5.01
CA SER A 254 5.61 -10.89 -4.44
C SER A 254 6.73 -11.18 -3.44
N GLU A 255 7.98 -10.92 -3.79
CA GLU A 255 9.14 -11.08 -2.90
C GLU A 255 9.01 -10.22 -1.65
N GLN A 256 8.68 -8.93 -1.81
CA GLN A 256 8.55 -7.98 -0.69
C GLN A 256 7.38 -8.31 0.24
N THR A 257 6.43 -9.13 -0.21
CA THR A 257 5.24 -9.52 0.56
C THR A 257 5.24 -10.99 0.95
N GLN A 258 6.37 -11.69 0.86
CA GLN A 258 6.48 -13.11 1.22
C GLN A 258 5.45 -13.97 0.46
N ALA A 259 5.32 -13.71 -0.85
CA ALA A 259 4.36 -14.31 -1.77
C ALA A 259 2.88 -14.15 -1.37
N LYS A 260 2.54 -13.18 -0.50
CA LYS A 260 1.13 -12.89 -0.19
C LYS A 260 0.44 -12.11 -1.30
N ILE A 261 1.20 -11.37 -2.11
CA ILE A 261 0.68 -10.56 -3.22
C ILE A 261 1.47 -10.85 -4.49
N GLU A 262 1.04 -11.89 -5.21
CA GLU A 262 1.72 -12.35 -6.43
C GLU A 262 1.34 -11.54 -7.67
N GLN A 263 0.12 -10.98 -7.70
CA GLN A 263 -0.40 -10.24 -8.86
C GLN A 263 -0.98 -8.90 -8.43
N LEU A 264 -0.09 -7.93 -8.21
CA LEU A 264 -0.50 -6.56 -7.90
C LEU A 264 -1.07 -5.84 -9.14
N ILE A 265 -0.38 -5.96 -10.27
CA ILE A 265 -0.69 -5.27 -11.51
C ILE A 265 -1.33 -6.26 -12.50
N PRO A 266 -2.63 -6.09 -12.81
CA PRO A 266 -3.33 -6.98 -13.72
C PRO A 266 -2.86 -6.77 -15.17
N GLU A 267 -3.09 -7.78 -16.01
CA GLU A 267 -2.80 -7.71 -17.44
C GLU A 267 -3.48 -6.49 -18.09
N GLY A 268 -2.77 -5.81 -18.99
CA GLY A 268 -3.26 -4.61 -19.68
C GLY A 268 -3.25 -3.31 -18.86
N ALA A 269 -2.85 -3.32 -17.58
CA ALA A 269 -2.73 -2.11 -16.78
C ALA A 269 -1.47 -1.28 -17.07
N ILE A 270 -0.44 -1.90 -17.64
CA ILE A 270 0.79 -1.25 -18.12
C ILE A 270 0.78 -1.31 -19.64
N ASP A 271 1.09 -0.17 -20.27
CA ASP A 271 1.12 -0.01 -21.71
C ASP A 271 2.40 0.70 -22.19
N ARG A 272 2.52 0.87 -23.51
CA ARG A 272 3.68 1.52 -24.13
C ARG A 272 3.80 3.02 -23.80
N MET A 273 2.74 3.63 -23.26
CA MET A 273 2.74 5.03 -22.83
C MET A 273 3.15 5.19 -21.38
N THR A 274 3.22 4.09 -20.61
CA THR A 274 3.68 4.10 -19.23
C THR A 274 5.14 4.59 -19.15
N ARG A 275 5.40 5.51 -18.22
CA ARG A 275 6.74 6.12 -18.02
C ARG A 275 7.24 5.98 -16.59
N LEU A 276 6.32 5.92 -15.64
CA LEU A 276 6.62 5.72 -14.23
C LEU A 276 5.53 4.81 -13.64
N VAL A 277 5.93 3.84 -12.84
CA VAL A 277 5.04 3.07 -11.97
C VAL A 277 5.56 3.16 -10.56
N LEU A 278 4.66 3.36 -9.61
CA LEU A 278 4.96 3.37 -8.20
C LEU A 278 4.30 2.14 -7.57
N ALA A 279 5.14 1.24 -7.09
CA ALA A 279 4.75 0.04 -6.39
C ALA A 279 5.04 0.23 -4.91
N ASN A 280 4.01 0.09 -4.10
CA ASN A 280 4.13 0.14 -2.66
C ASN A 280 3.55 -1.14 -2.07
N ALA A 281 4.32 -1.77 -1.20
CA ALA A 281 3.95 -2.98 -0.47
C ALA A 281 4.18 -2.76 1.02
N ILE A 282 3.24 -3.23 1.83
CA ILE A 282 3.32 -3.20 3.28
C ILE A 282 2.87 -4.56 3.80
N TYR A 283 3.70 -5.13 4.66
CA TYR A 283 3.47 -6.40 5.30
C TYR A 283 3.46 -6.20 6.80
N PHE A 284 2.40 -6.68 7.43
CA PHE A 284 2.23 -6.63 8.88
C PHE A 284 1.89 -8.02 9.38
N LYS A 285 2.71 -8.50 10.29
CA LYS A 285 2.49 -9.72 11.06
C LYS A 285 2.82 -9.40 12.50
N ALA A 286 1.87 -9.65 13.38
CA ALA A 286 2.07 -9.43 14.79
C ALA A 286 1.22 -10.43 15.58
N ASP A 287 1.84 -10.99 16.62
CA ASP A 287 1.12 -11.81 17.59
C ASP A 287 0.30 -10.90 18.52
N TRP A 288 -0.84 -11.36 19.01
CA TRP A 288 -1.52 -10.68 20.10
C TRP A 288 -0.63 -10.67 21.36
N GLU A 289 -0.61 -9.59 22.13
CA GLU A 289 0.04 -9.61 23.44
C GLU A 289 -0.65 -10.57 24.39
N HIS A 290 -1.98 -10.66 24.27
CA HIS A 290 -2.84 -11.63 24.95
C HIS A 290 -3.53 -12.49 23.87
N PRO A 291 -2.98 -13.67 23.53
CA PRO A 291 -3.54 -14.56 22.52
C PRO A 291 -4.89 -15.15 22.93
N PHE A 292 -5.77 -15.35 21.96
CA PHE A 292 -6.99 -16.14 22.14
C PHE A 292 -6.64 -17.64 22.19
N GLU A 293 -7.20 -18.35 23.16
CA GLU A 293 -7.09 -19.81 23.23
C GLU A 293 -7.90 -20.44 22.09
N ALA A 294 -7.27 -21.36 21.36
CA ALA A 294 -7.90 -21.95 20.16
C ALA A 294 -9.13 -22.81 20.53
N GLU A 295 -9.09 -23.43 21.70
CA GLU A 295 -10.14 -24.28 22.25
C GLU A 295 -11.40 -23.49 22.65
N ASP A 296 -11.24 -22.18 22.89
CA ASP A 296 -12.34 -21.27 23.23
C ASP A 296 -12.99 -20.65 21.98
N THR A 297 -12.49 -20.95 20.78
CA THR A 297 -13.12 -20.51 19.53
C THR A 297 -14.34 -21.38 19.22
N TYR A 298 -15.49 -20.75 18.94
CA TYR A 298 -16.75 -21.44 18.64
C TYR A 298 -17.50 -20.81 17.47
N GLU A 299 -18.29 -21.60 16.74
CA GLU A 299 -19.16 -21.06 15.69
C GLU A 299 -20.33 -20.27 16.29
N ASP A 300 -20.56 -19.05 15.82
CA ASP A 300 -21.73 -18.24 16.18
C ASP A 300 -22.20 -17.36 15.02
N SER A 301 -23.37 -16.73 15.20
CA SER A 301 -23.99 -15.82 14.25
C SER A 301 -23.30 -14.46 14.20
N PHE A 302 -22.96 -14.00 13.00
CA PHE A 302 -22.58 -12.63 12.69
C PHE A 302 -23.68 -11.96 11.87
N PHE A 303 -24.11 -10.77 12.30
CA PHE A 303 -25.20 -10.02 11.69
C PHE A 303 -24.66 -9.00 10.68
N LEU A 304 -24.97 -9.21 9.40
CA LEU A 304 -24.57 -8.34 8.31
C LEU A 304 -25.41 -7.06 8.26
N LEU A 305 -24.90 -6.05 7.58
CA LEU A 305 -25.57 -4.75 7.44
C LEU A 305 -26.85 -4.80 6.58
N ASN A 306 -27.00 -5.83 5.76
CA ASN A 306 -28.20 -6.10 4.94
C ASN A 306 -29.24 -6.96 5.68
N ASP A 307 -29.13 -7.08 7.01
CA ASP A 307 -29.95 -7.92 7.89
C ASP A 307 -29.83 -9.44 7.67
N GLU A 308 -28.91 -9.89 6.80
CA GLU A 308 -28.57 -11.31 6.70
C GLU A 308 -27.70 -11.75 7.88
N THR A 309 -27.75 -13.05 8.20
CA THR A 309 -26.94 -13.66 9.25
C THR A 309 -26.06 -14.74 8.64
N VAL A 310 -24.78 -14.74 9.01
CA VAL A 310 -23.81 -15.77 8.60
C VAL A 310 -23.19 -16.41 9.84
N MET A 311 -22.80 -17.68 9.75
CA MET A 311 -22.04 -18.35 10.80
C MET A 311 -20.55 -18.08 10.61
N VAL A 312 -19.85 -17.75 11.69
CA VAL A 312 -18.40 -17.49 11.69
C VAL A 312 -17.76 -18.06 12.95
N ASP A 313 -16.47 -18.34 12.88
CA ASP A 313 -15.67 -18.66 14.06
C ASP A 313 -15.53 -17.40 14.93
N MET A 314 -16.11 -17.42 16.13
CA MET A 314 -15.94 -16.38 17.13
C MET A 314 -14.82 -16.77 18.09
N MET A 315 -13.82 -15.90 18.19
CA MET A 315 -12.80 -15.98 19.22
C MET A 315 -13.30 -15.24 20.46
N THR A 316 -13.02 -15.76 21.65
CA THR A 316 -13.43 -15.15 22.92
C THR A 316 -12.31 -15.15 23.94
N GLN A 317 -12.27 -14.13 24.80
CA GLN A 317 -11.39 -14.09 25.97
C GLN A 317 -11.92 -13.14 27.03
N GLN A 318 -11.45 -13.29 28.26
CA GLN A 318 -11.67 -12.33 29.34
C GLN A 318 -10.32 -11.77 29.77
N GLU A 319 -10.11 -10.47 29.57
CA GLU A 319 -8.80 -9.84 29.80
C GLU A 319 -8.95 -8.37 30.20
N GLU A 320 -7.93 -7.82 30.86
CA GLU A 320 -7.83 -6.38 31.11
C GLU A 320 -7.39 -5.66 29.82
N LEU A 321 -8.35 -5.12 29.08
CA LEU A 321 -8.13 -4.41 27.81
C LEU A 321 -8.43 -2.93 27.94
N ARG A 322 -7.87 -2.13 27.03
CA ARG A 322 -8.22 -0.73 26.93
C ARG A 322 -9.61 -0.60 26.33
N TYR A 323 -10.53 0.05 27.02
CA TYR A 323 -11.93 0.15 26.63
C TYR A 323 -12.47 1.56 26.81
N ALA A 324 -13.38 1.95 25.92
CA ALA A 324 -14.15 3.17 26.02
C ALA A 324 -15.53 3.01 25.36
N GLU A 325 -16.46 3.86 25.77
CA GLU A 325 -17.76 4.04 25.12
C GLU A 325 -17.84 5.47 24.58
N GLY A 326 -18.42 5.59 23.39
CA GLY A 326 -18.76 6.88 22.80
C GLY A 326 -20.23 6.98 22.47
N GLU A 327 -20.59 7.99 21.70
CA GLU A 327 -21.98 8.19 21.28
C GLU A 327 -22.37 7.18 20.20
N GLY A 328 -22.94 6.05 20.62
CA GLY A 328 -23.48 5.02 19.74
C GLY A 328 -22.50 3.94 19.31
N TYR A 329 -21.38 3.81 20.03
CA TYR A 329 -20.39 2.78 19.77
C TYR A 329 -19.60 2.43 21.03
N GLN A 330 -19.05 1.22 21.03
CA GLN A 330 -18.03 0.75 21.96
C GLN A 330 -16.68 0.70 21.24
N MET A 331 -15.60 0.81 22.01
CA MET A 331 -14.25 0.64 21.52
C MET A 331 -13.43 -0.24 22.43
N VAL A 332 -12.63 -1.09 21.82
CA VAL A 332 -11.64 -1.90 22.53
C VAL A 332 -10.31 -1.86 21.78
N GLY A 333 -9.25 -1.72 22.56
CA GLY A 333 -7.86 -1.81 22.13
C GLY A 333 -7.33 -3.22 22.36
N LEU A 334 -6.93 -3.90 21.29
CA LEU A 334 -6.29 -5.21 21.34
C LEU A 334 -4.79 -5.04 21.06
N PRO A 335 -3.94 -5.10 22.08
CA PRO A 335 -2.50 -4.95 21.90
C PRO A 335 -1.90 -6.15 21.14
N TYR A 336 -0.93 -5.86 20.26
CA TYR A 336 -0.03 -6.85 19.70
C TYR A 336 1.26 -6.93 20.51
N THR A 337 2.04 -8.01 20.43
CA THR A 337 3.43 -7.98 20.90
C THR A 337 4.17 -6.79 20.26
N GLY A 338 4.97 -6.06 21.05
CA GLY A 338 5.60 -4.81 20.63
C GLY A 338 4.73 -3.57 20.80
N ASP A 339 4.98 -2.55 19.97
CA ASP A 339 4.40 -1.21 20.16
C ASP A 339 3.04 -1.02 19.46
N ALA A 340 2.51 -2.02 18.78
CA ALA A 340 1.28 -1.89 17.99
C ALA A 340 0.02 -2.30 18.76
N GLU A 341 -1.12 -1.76 18.32
CA GLU A 341 -2.45 -2.06 18.87
C GLU A 341 -3.48 -2.04 17.74
N LEU A 342 -4.41 -2.98 17.76
CA LEU A 342 -5.63 -2.95 16.97
C LEU A 342 -6.73 -2.25 17.77
N VAL A 343 -7.23 -1.11 17.29
CA VAL A 343 -8.42 -0.48 17.88
C VAL A 343 -9.66 -0.87 17.09
N ALA A 344 -10.59 -1.58 17.74
CA ALA A 344 -11.87 -1.97 17.16
C ALA A 344 -12.98 -1.00 17.59
N PHE A 345 -13.64 -0.39 16.60
CA PHE A 345 -14.87 0.39 16.80
C PHE A 345 -16.08 -0.49 16.49
N VAL A 346 -16.98 -0.64 17.46
CA VAL A 346 -18.18 -1.47 17.37
C VAL A 346 -19.42 -0.58 17.58
N PRO A 347 -20.07 -0.12 16.49
CA PRO A 347 -21.32 0.62 16.60
C PRO A 347 -22.42 -0.22 17.26
N GLU A 348 -23.30 0.43 18.01
CA GLU A 348 -24.53 -0.19 18.50
C GLU A 348 -25.39 -0.67 17.32
N LYS A 349 -26.21 -1.70 17.57
CA LYS A 349 -27.10 -2.26 16.55
C LYS A 349 -27.96 -1.16 15.88
N GLY A 350 -27.89 -1.10 14.56
CA GLY A 350 -28.63 -0.12 13.75
C GLY A 350 -27.98 1.26 13.64
N ARG A 351 -26.84 1.51 14.30
CA ARG A 351 -26.14 2.82 14.29
C ARG A 351 -24.89 2.85 13.42
N PHE A 352 -24.58 1.78 12.68
CA PHE A 352 -23.38 1.68 11.85
C PHE A 352 -23.21 2.88 10.91
N GLY A 353 -24.22 3.17 10.08
CA GLY A 353 -24.14 4.27 9.10
C GLY A 353 -23.99 5.66 9.74
N GLU A 354 -24.58 5.88 10.92
CA GLU A 354 -24.48 7.12 11.69
C GLU A 354 -23.06 7.32 12.26
N VAL A 355 -22.49 6.27 12.86
CA VAL A 355 -21.13 6.30 13.41
C VAL A 355 -20.10 6.43 12.29
N GLU A 356 -20.28 5.69 11.20
CA GLU A 356 -19.39 5.74 10.04
C GLU A 356 -19.40 7.12 9.36
N ALA A 357 -20.56 7.80 9.30
CA ALA A 357 -20.67 9.17 8.78
C ALA A 357 -19.92 10.21 9.58
N ARG A 358 -19.69 9.98 10.87
CA ARG A 358 -18.94 10.90 11.73
C ARG A 358 -17.47 10.52 11.86
N LEU A 359 -17.06 9.40 11.26
CA LEU A 359 -15.72 8.84 11.41
C LEU A 359 -14.68 9.72 10.72
N ASN A 360 -13.83 10.36 11.53
CA ASN A 360 -12.75 11.22 11.09
C ASN A 360 -11.57 11.16 12.07
N GLY A 361 -10.45 11.81 11.72
CA GLY A 361 -9.24 11.80 12.53
C GLY A 361 -9.44 12.35 13.94
N ALA A 362 -10.27 13.39 14.11
CA ALA A 362 -10.54 14.00 15.40
C ALA A 362 -11.36 13.07 16.32
N LEU A 363 -12.40 12.41 15.77
CA LEU A 363 -13.19 11.44 16.52
C LEU A 363 -12.31 10.28 16.98
N VAL A 364 -11.49 9.74 16.08
CA VAL A 364 -10.64 8.59 16.38
C VAL A 364 -9.55 8.96 17.38
N GLN A 365 -8.92 10.12 17.25
CA GLN A 365 -7.98 10.65 18.26
C GLN A 365 -8.64 10.79 19.64
N GLN A 366 -9.76 11.51 19.72
CA GLN A 366 -10.47 11.71 20.98
C GLN A 366 -10.88 10.39 21.62
N ALA A 367 -11.42 9.46 20.83
CA ALA A 367 -11.92 8.21 21.33
C ALA A 367 -10.78 7.29 21.83
N THR A 368 -9.62 7.35 21.18
CA THR A 368 -8.40 6.63 21.58
C THR A 368 -7.67 7.27 22.78
N GLU A 369 -7.88 8.55 23.07
CA GLU A 369 -7.47 9.20 24.32
C GLU A 369 -8.34 8.75 25.51
N ASN A 370 -9.60 8.42 25.25
CA ASN A 370 -10.55 7.95 26.27
C ASN A 370 -10.41 6.46 26.63
N LEU A 371 -9.61 5.71 25.87
CA LEU A 371 -9.35 4.28 26.11
C LEU A 371 -8.57 4.08 27.42
N VAL A 372 -9.23 3.50 28.42
CA VAL A 372 -8.66 3.20 29.74
C VAL A 372 -8.73 1.69 30.04
N PRO A 373 -7.79 1.12 30.81
CA PRO A 373 -7.83 -0.29 31.18
C PRO A 373 -9.13 -0.66 31.91
N ARG A 374 -9.78 -1.75 31.48
CA ARG A 374 -10.96 -2.35 32.12
C ARG A 374 -10.96 -3.86 31.87
N GLN A 375 -11.58 -4.60 32.77
CA GLN A 375 -11.92 -6.01 32.50
C GLN A 375 -13.00 -6.10 31.43
N VAL A 376 -12.72 -6.81 30.34
CA VAL A 376 -13.58 -6.93 29.17
C VAL A 376 -13.79 -8.41 28.83
N ASP A 377 -15.05 -8.83 28.73
CA ASP A 377 -15.43 -10.08 28.08
C ASP A 377 -15.54 -9.80 26.57
N LEU A 378 -14.49 -10.16 25.83
CA LEU A 378 -14.36 -9.85 24.41
C LEU A 378 -14.77 -11.04 23.57
N THR A 379 -15.65 -10.82 22.60
CA THR A 379 -15.92 -11.75 21.50
C THR A 379 -15.71 -11.04 20.16
N ILE A 380 -14.92 -11.63 19.27
CA ILE A 380 -14.59 -11.06 17.96
C ILE A 380 -14.51 -12.17 16.90
N PRO A 381 -15.04 -11.96 15.68
CA PRO A 381 -14.92 -12.96 14.63
C PRO A 381 -13.46 -13.14 14.20
N LYS A 382 -13.09 -14.37 13.88
CA LYS A 382 -11.89 -14.70 13.12
C LYS A 382 -12.21 -14.55 11.63
N PHE A 383 -11.44 -13.73 10.92
CA PHE A 383 -11.72 -13.46 9.50
C PHE A 383 -10.44 -13.32 8.68
N ARG A 384 -10.61 -13.52 7.36
CA ARG A 384 -9.59 -13.27 6.34
C ARG A 384 -10.29 -12.79 5.08
N PHE A 385 -9.75 -11.75 4.46
CA PHE A 385 -10.23 -11.26 3.17
C PHE A 385 -9.08 -10.67 2.36
N ALA A 386 -9.30 -10.53 1.05
CA ALA A 386 -8.40 -9.87 0.12
C ALA A 386 -9.22 -8.85 -0.68
N LEU A 387 -8.71 -7.63 -0.79
CA LEU A 387 -9.42 -6.50 -1.40
C LEU A 387 -8.50 -5.77 -2.37
N SER A 388 -9.10 -5.16 -3.39
CA SER A 388 -8.37 -4.31 -4.33
C SER A 388 -9.30 -3.16 -4.76
N SER A 389 -8.80 -1.93 -4.77
CA SER A 389 -9.52 -0.78 -5.31
C SER A 389 -8.62 0.07 -6.20
N LYS A 390 -9.23 0.82 -7.13
CA LYS A 390 -8.52 1.74 -8.01
C LYS A 390 -8.39 3.10 -7.35
N LEU A 391 -7.17 3.54 -7.10
CA LEU A 391 -6.91 4.75 -6.32
C LEU A 391 -7.07 6.05 -7.14
N LYS A 392 -6.72 6.03 -8.44
CA LYS A 392 -6.86 7.19 -9.35
C LYS A 392 -8.23 7.89 -9.28
N PRO A 393 -9.37 7.21 -9.47
CA PRO A 393 -10.68 7.89 -9.41
C PRO A 393 -10.97 8.49 -8.03
N LEU A 394 -10.54 7.83 -6.95
CA LEU A 394 -10.74 8.31 -5.59
C LEU A 394 -9.91 9.57 -5.30
N LEU A 395 -8.63 9.58 -5.69
CA LEU A 395 -7.78 10.75 -5.53
C LEU A 395 -8.24 11.93 -6.41
N ALA A 396 -8.76 11.65 -7.60
CA ALA A 396 -9.36 12.67 -8.45
C ALA A 396 -10.62 13.28 -7.81
N GLU A 397 -11.47 12.47 -7.16
CA GLU A 397 -12.63 12.94 -6.40
C GLU A 397 -12.22 13.83 -5.21
N LEU A 398 -11.10 13.52 -4.56
CA LEU A 398 -10.52 14.35 -3.50
C LEU A 398 -9.83 15.63 -4.01
N GLY A 399 -9.78 15.86 -5.32
CA GLY A 399 -9.25 17.09 -5.93
C GLY A 399 -7.87 16.96 -6.58
N MET A 400 -7.28 15.77 -6.61
CA MET A 400 -5.97 15.51 -7.23
C MET A 400 -6.10 15.13 -8.71
N THR A 401 -6.68 16.01 -9.54
CA THR A 401 -6.96 15.70 -10.95
C THR A 401 -5.77 15.93 -11.88
N GLU A 402 -5.00 16.99 -11.65
CA GLU A 402 -3.89 17.43 -12.52
C GLU A 402 -2.81 16.37 -12.61
N ALA A 403 -2.50 15.67 -11.51
CA ALA A 403 -1.50 14.61 -11.47
C ALA A 403 -1.83 13.40 -12.37
N PHE A 404 -3.08 13.28 -12.83
CA PHE A 404 -3.52 12.22 -13.73
C PHE A 404 -3.91 12.71 -15.12
N SER A 405 -3.64 13.98 -15.40
CA SER A 405 -3.93 14.65 -16.67
C SER A 405 -2.70 14.71 -17.58
N PRO A 406 -2.88 14.91 -18.89
CA PRO A 406 -1.77 15.23 -19.80
C PRO A 406 -1.02 16.52 -19.45
N GLU A 407 -1.63 17.42 -18.67
CA GLU A 407 -1.06 18.70 -18.23
C GLU A 407 -0.19 18.57 -16.96
N ALA A 408 -0.08 17.37 -16.42
CA ALA A 408 0.68 17.10 -15.21
C ALA A 408 2.14 17.58 -15.31
N ASP A 409 2.56 18.35 -14.33
CA ASP A 409 3.91 18.89 -14.28
C ASP A 409 4.79 18.12 -13.30
N PHE A 410 5.50 17.12 -13.83
CA PHE A 410 6.48 16.33 -13.09
C PHE A 410 7.93 16.57 -13.54
N ARG A 411 8.21 17.77 -14.04
CA ARG A 411 9.55 18.17 -14.52
C ARG A 411 10.63 18.16 -13.45
N GLY A 412 10.26 17.99 -12.17
CA GLY A 412 11.22 17.74 -11.11
C GLY A 412 11.82 16.33 -11.10
N TRP A 413 11.28 15.38 -11.88
CA TRP A 413 11.90 14.06 -12.07
C TRP A 413 12.86 14.02 -13.24
N THR A 414 12.57 14.73 -14.34
CA THR A 414 13.24 14.52 -15.64
C THR A 414 13.56 15.84 -16.33
N ALA A 415 14.74 15.92 -16.97
CA ALA A 415 15.18 17.12 -17.68
C ALA A 415 14.42 17.35 -19.00
N ALA A 416 13.94 16.27 -19.61
CA ALA A 416 12.94 16.34 -20.67
C ALA A 416 11.58 16.54 -20.00
N GLY A 417 10.80 17.53 -20.46
CA GLY A 417 9.44 17.79 -19.98
C GLY A 417 8.63 16.51 -19.80
N GLY A 418 7.82 16.47 -18.72
CA GLY A 418 6.98 15.33 -18.35
C GLY A 418 6.01 14.92 -19.44
#